data_AF-A0A1Y5KPB6-F1
#
_entry.id   AF-A0A1Y5KPB6-F1
#
_cell.length_a   1.000
_cell.length_b   1.000
_cell.length_c   1.000
_cell.angle_alpha   90.00
_cell.angle_beta   90.00
_cell.angle_gamma   90.00
#
_symmetry.space_group_name_H-M   'P 1'
#
loop_
_entity.id
_entity.type
_entity.pdbx_description
1 polymer ?
#
loop_
_entity_poly.entity_id
_entity_poly.type
_entity_poly.pdbx_seq_one_letter_code
_entity_poly.pdbx_strand_id
1 'polypeptide(L)' 'MSRFKVTLRNGTSSDRTFESDFQAVNETHRPTEPGAGIVQIDRYEDGGGVAGVWAAPATSRPTR' A
#
# COMPACT_ATOMS: atom_id res chain seq x y z
N MET A 1 15.18 6.88 -5.33
CA MET A 1 13.98 6.02 -5.25
C MET A 1 13.84 5.50 -3.83
N SER A 2 12.67 5.71 -3.21
CA SER A 2 12.37 5.20 -1.88
C SER A 2 11.82 3.78 -2.00
N ARG A 3 12.13 2.92 -1.02
CA ARG A 3 11.61 1.56 -0.96
C ARG A 3 10.33 1.55 -0.12
N PHE A 4 9.35 0.77 -0.55
CA PHE A 4 8.06 0.64 0.08
C PHE A 4 7.67 -0.84 0.17
N LYS A 5 6.92 -1.19 1.20
CA LYS A 5 6.22 -2.46 1.34
C LYS A 5 4.77 -2.23 0.95
N VAL A 6 4.33 -2.96 -0.07
CA VAL A 6 2.95 -2.89 -0.58
C VAL A 6 2.24 -4.17 -0.18
N THR A 7 1.14 -4.05 0.56
CA THR A 7 0.29 -5.19 0.92
C THR A 7 -0.96 -5.18 0.07
N LEU A 8 -1.22 -6.31 -0.59
CA LEU A 8 -2.41 -6.53 -1.40
C LEU A 8 -3.55 -7.08 -0.54
N ARG A 9 -4.77 -7.01 -1.08
CA ARG A 9 -5.99 -7.47 -0.42
C ARG A 9 -5.96 -8.96 -0.03
N ASN A 10 -5.18 -9.77 -0.73
CA ASN A 10 -4.97 -11.19 -0.41
C ASN A 10 -3.98 -11.42 0.76
N GLY A 11 -3.49 -10.34 1.40
CA GLY A 11 -2.50 -10.38 2.49
C GLY A 11 -1.06 -10.53 2.02
N THR A 12 -0.80 -10.70 0.73
CA THR A 12 0.55 -10.78 0.18
C THR A 12 1.20 -9.41 0.25
N SER A 13 2.41 -9.35 0.80
CA SER A 13 3.22 -8.15 0.80
C SER A 13 4.37 -8.28 -0.19
N SER A 14 4.72 -7.19 -0.86
CA SER A 14 5.84 -7.14 -1.81
C SER A 14 6.58 -5.82 -1.69
N ASP A 15 7.89 -5.87 -1.86
CA ASP A 15 8.71 -4.67 -1.92
C ASP A 15 8.59 -4.00 -3.29
N ARG A 16 8.35 -2.70 -3.30
CA ARG A 16 8.34 -1.86 -4.49
C ARG A 16 9.16 -0.60 -4.26
N THR A 17 9.72 -0.07 -5.33
CA THR A 17 10.41 1.22 -5.32
C THR A 17 9.58 2.25 -6.04
N PHE A 18 9.34 3.39 -5.40
CA PHE A 18 8.66 4.53 -6.01
C PHE A 18 9.54 5.78 -5.91
N GLU A 19 9.34 6.72 -6.82
CA GLU A 19 9.97 8.04 -6.82
C GLU A 19 9.48 8.90 -5.64
N SER A 20 8.22 8.71 -5.23
CA SER A 20 7.55 9.50 -4.20
C SER A 20 6.37 8.76 -3.59
N ASP A 21 6.00 9.13 -2.37
CA ASP A 21 4.80 8.67 -1.67
C ASP A 21 3.54 8.90 -2.52
N PHE A 22 3.47 10.02 -3.27
CA PHE A 22 2.35 10.30 -4.18
C PHE A 22 2.23 9.28 -5.32
N GLN A 23 3.37 8.88 -5.90
CA GLN A 23 3.39 7.85 -6.95
C GLN A 23 2.95 6.49 -6.38
N ALA A 24 3.39 6.18 -5.16
CA ALA A 24 2.99 4.95 -4.46
C ALA A 24 1.47 4.91 -4.23
N VAL A 25 0.87 6.00 -3.74
CA VAL A 25 -0.58 6.10 -3.52
C VAL A 25 -1.37 6.05 -4.83
N ASN A 26 -0.88 6.65 -5.92
CA ASN A 26 -1.57 6.55 -7.21
C ASN A 26 -1.64 5.10 -7.72
N GLU A 27 -0.67 4.26 -7.37
CA GLU A 27 -0.69 2.84 -7.74
C GLU A 27 -1.89 2.10 -7.12
N THR A 28 -2.37 2.51 -5.95
CA THR A 28 -3.54 1.89 -5.30
C THR A 28 -4.85 2.15 -6.05
N HIS A 29 -4.87 3.18 -6.89
CA HIS A 29 -6.01 3.59 -7.68
C HIS A 29 -5.92 3.11 -9.14
N ARG A 30 -4.80 2.48 -9.53
CA ARG A 30 -4.69 1.90 -10.85
C ARG A 30 -5.60 0.68 -10.99
N PRO A 31 -6.30 0.53 -12.12
CA PRO A 31 -7.02 -0.71 -12.42
C PRO A 31 -6.03 -1.88 -12.46
N THR A 32 -6.08 -2.75 -11.47
CA THR A 32 -5.36 -4.03 -11.44
C THR A 32 -6.35 -5.18 -11.62
N GLU A 33 -5.82 -6.39 -11.81
CA GLU A 33 -6.66 -7.59 -11.85
C GLU A 33 -7.61 -7.66 -10.64
N PRO A 34 -8.86 -8.14 -10.83
CA PRO A 34 -9.81 -8.30 -9.74
C PRO A 34 -9.21 -9.16 -8.62
N GLY A 35 -9.02 -8.56 -7.43
CA GLY A 35 -8.47 -9.25 -6.26
C GLY A 35 -7.02 -8.89 -5.91
N ALA A 36 -6.29 -8.20 -6.79
CA ALA A 36 -4.91 -7.76 -6.56
C ALA A 36 -4.80 -6.31 -6.03
N GLY A 37 -5.90 -5.70 -5.57
CA GLY A 37 -5.90 -4.32 -5.11
C GLY A 37 -5.00 -4.09 -3.89
N ILE A 38 -4.25 -2.99 -3.89
CA ILE A 38 -3.40 -2.58 -2.78
C ILE A 38 -4.28 -2.13 -1.61
N VAL A 39 -3.98 -2.61 -0.41
CA VAL A 39 -4.69 -2.24 0.83
C VAL A 39 -3.78 -1.56 1.87
N GLN A 40 -2.47 -1.65 1.71
CA GLN A 40 -1.52 -0.94 2.57
C GLN A 40 -0.24 -0.61 1.79
N ILE A 41 0.33 0.55 2.08
CA ILE A 41 1.65 0.98 1.64
C ILE A 41 2.41 1.52 2.85
N ASP A 42 3.53 0.88 3.16
CA ASP A 42 4.49 1.35 4.14
C ASP A 42 5.78 1.77 3.43
N ARG A 43 6.44 2.84 3.88
CA ARG A 43 7.75 3.27 3.39
C ARG A 43 8.84 2.79 4.34
N TYR A 44 9.92 2.23 3.79
CA TYR A 44 11.10 1.95 4.59
C TYR A 44 11.87 3.25 4.87
N GLU A 45 12.26 3.43 6.12
CA GLU A 45 13.09 4.54 6.56
C GLU A 45 14.57 4.11 6.61
N ASP A 46 15.48 5.06 6.46
CA ASP A 46 16.93 4.80 6.46
C ASP A 46 17.45 4.20 7.79
N GLY A 47 16.64 4.25 8.86
CA GLY A 47 16.91 3.62 10.16
C GLY A 47 16.38 2.19 10.32
N GLY A 48 15.88 1.56 9.25
CA GLY A 48 15.28 0.22 9.29
C GLY A 48 13.84 0.19 9.81
N GLY A 49 13.24 1.36 10.08
CA GLY A 49 11.83 1.52 10.42
C GLY A 49 10.92 1.39 9.19
N VAL A 50 9.62 1.23 9.46
CA VAL A 50 8.57 1.33 8.44
C VAL A 50 7.54 2.37 8.88
N ALA A 51 7.23 3.31 7.99
CA ALA A 51 6.24 4.35 8.21
C ALA A 51 5.02 4.12 7.30
N GLY A 52 3.82 4.15 7.87
CA GLY A 52 2.58 3.99 7.11
C GLY A 52 2.34 5.21 6.21
N VAL A 53 2.34 4.99 4.89
CA VAL A 53 2.07 6.04 3.88
C VAL A 53 0.60 6.09 3.54
N TRP A 54 -0.02 4.92 3.39
CA TRP A 54 -1.43 4.80 3.06
C TRP A 54 -1.98 3.45 3.50
N ALA A 55 -3.24 3.42 3.93
CA ALA A 55 -3.98 2.21 4.18
C ALA A 55 -5.41 2.37 3.65
N ALA A 56 -5.96 1.32 3.07
CA ALA A 56 -7.35 1.28 2.68
C ALA A 56 -8.20 1.45 3.95
N PRO A 57 -9.26 2.27 3.90
CA PRO A 57 -10.17 2.38 5.03
C PRO A 57 -10.71 0.99 5.35
N ALA A 58 -10.65 0.62 6.65
CA ALA A 58 -11.30 -0.58 7.12
C ALA A 58 -12.76 -0.47 6.70
N THR A 59 -13.23 -1.41 5.88
CA THR A 59 -14.64 -1.46 5.50
C THR A 59 -15.39 -1.93 6.74
N SER A 60 -15.67 -1.00 7.66
CA SER A 60 -16.62 -1.21 8.74
C SER A 60 -17.95 -1.47 8.06
N ARG A 61 -18.31 -2.75 7.94
CA ARG A 61 -19.65 -3.17 7.53
C ARG A 61 -20.63 -2.47 8.47
N PRO A 62 -21.49 -1.54 8.02
CA PRO A 62 -22.53 -1.04 8.88
C PRO A 62 -23.44 -2.23 9.18
N THR A 63 -23.40 -2.71 10.43
CA THR A 63 -24.44 -3.58 10.96
C THR A 63 -25.72 -2.75 11.00
N ARG A 64 -26.59 -3.00 10.03
CA ARG A 64 -27.97 -2.54 10.03
C ARG A 64 -28.85 -3.63 10.62
#